data_AF-A0A553EJ70-F1
#
_entry.id   AF-A0A553EJ70-F1
#
_cell.length_a   1.000
_cell.length_b   1.000
_cell.length_c   1.000
_cell.angle_alpha   90.00
_cell.angle_beta   90.00
_cell.angle_gamma   90.00
#
_symmetry.space_group_name_H-M   'P 1'
#
loop_
_entity.id
_entity.type
_entity.pdbx_description
1 polymer ?
#
loop_
_entity_poly.entity_id
_entity_poly.type
_entity_poly.pdbx_seq_one_letter_code
_entity_poly.pdbx_strand_id
1 'polypeptide(L)'
;MFISKKEFEQLCKEGKVVDARRGGLVIGRSHDEGNIYMIQEYLNGYRVINNMEGGEYVICHEAIEKHKDRIVLINSMQMDCKNVNIDVLRHTPLLITSLEGSSDKFLLFDNRRQFVVNKASICFFLEELNKLNIDYI
;
A
#
# COMPACT_ATOMS: atom_id res chain seq x y z
N MET A 1 11.66 -3.90 13.72
CA MET A 1 10.66 -4.36 14.72
C MET A 1 10.17 -5.75 14.33
N PHE A 2 10.05 -6.67 15.28
CA PHE A 2 9.50 -8.02 15.07
C PHE A 2 8.19 -8.14 15.83
N ILE A 3 7.21 -8.83 15.24
CA ILE A 3 5.87 -9.05 15.76
C ILE A 3 5.65 -10.56 15.81
N SER A 4 5.34 -11.10 16.99
CA SER A 4 5.08 -12.54 17.12
C SER A 4 3.75 -12.93 16.43
N LYS A 5 3.55 -14.21 16.07
CA LYS A 5 2.26 -14.68 15.53
C LYS A 5 1.08 -14.34 16.44
N LYS A 6 1.24 -14.55 17.76
CA LYS A 6 0.21 -14.23 18.76
C LYS A 6 -0.13 -12.74 18.80
N GLU A 7 0.89 -11.88 18.71
CA GLU A 7 0.69 -10.43 18.66
C GLU A 7 0.03 -9.99 17.35
N PHE A 8 0.46 -10.54 16.22
CA PHE A 8 -0.15 -10.29 14.91
C PHE A 8 -1.64 -10.67 14.89
N GLU A 9 -2.00 -11.85 15.43
CA GLU A 9 -3.40 -12.27 15.56
C GLU A 9 -4.23 -11.28 16.40
N GLN A 10 -3.65 -10.74 17.46
CA GLN A 10 -4.30 -9.73 18.29
C GLN A 10 -4.48 -8.41 17.51
N LEU A 11 -3.46 -7.94 16.80
CA LEU A 11 -3.53 -6.76 15.94
C LEU A 11 -4.59 -6.91 14.83
N CYS A 12 -4.72 -8.11 14.24
CA CYS A 12 -5.77 -8.42 13.27
C CYS A 12 -7.17 -8.33 13.90
N LYS A 13 -7.37 -8.92 15.10
CA LYS A 13 -8.65 -8.84 15.83
C LYS A 13 -9.04 -7.40 16.19
N GLU A 14 -8.05 -6.55 16.44
CA GLU A 14 -8.24 -5.13 16.73
C GLU A 14 -8.40 -4.26 15.46
N GLY A 15 -8.38 -4.84 14.26
CA GLY A 15 -8.50 -4.09 13.00
C GLY A 15 -7.30 -3.18 12.69
N LYS A 16 -6.13 -3.47 13.29
CA LYS A 16 -4.89 -2.69 13.12
C LYS A 16 -4.03 -3.15 11.94
N VAL A 17 -4.35 -4.31 11.36
CA VAL A 17 -3.69 -4.84 10.16
C VAL A 17 -4.62 -4.71 8.96
N VAL A 18 -4.14 -4.12 7.88
CA VAL A 18 -4.82 -4.05 6.58
C VAL A 18 -4.07 -4.92 5.60
N ASP A 19 -4.77 -5.78 4.87
CA ASP A 19 -4.17 -6.66 3.87
C ASP A 19 -3.85 -5.88 2.59
N ALA A 20 -2.56 -5.67 2.32
CA ALA A 20 -2.07 -4.94 1.14
C ALA A 20 -1.56 -5.88 0.04
N ARG A 21 -1.69 -7.20 0.18
CA ARG A 21 -1.12 -8.19 -0.75
C ARG A 21 -1.70 -8.09 -2.16
N ARG A 22 -2.98 -7.73 -2.29
CA ARG A 22 -3.66 -7.48 -3.57
C ARG A 22 -3.44 -6.06 -4.11
N GLY A 23 -2.71 -5.22 -3.39
CA GLY A 23 -2.46 -3.84 -3.80
C GLY A 23 -3.67 -2.92 -3.63
N GLY A 24 -3.46 -1.64 -3.93
CA GLY A 24 -4.44 -0.57 -3.77
C GLY A 24 -3.82 0.74 -3.33
N LEU A 25 -4.65 1.79 -3.33
CA LEU A 25 -4.27 3.13 -2.88
C LEU A 25 -4.32 3.21 -1.36
N VAL A 26 -3.23 3.63 -0.73
CA VAL A 26 -3.17 3.83 0.72
C VAL A 26 -3.85 5.13 1.09
N ILE A 27 -4.90 5.04 1.91
CA ILE A 27 -5.60 6.19 2.48
C ILE A 27 -5.20 6.28 3.95
N GLY A 28 -4.36 7.26 4.27
CA GLY A 28 -3.74 7.38 5.59
C GLY A 28 -2.97 8.67 5.78
N ARG A 29 -2.17 8.69 6.83
CA ARG A 29 -1.37 9.84 7.26
C ARG A 29 -0.18 10.10 6.35
N SER A 30 0.27 11.35 6.31
CA SER A 30 1.58 11.69 5.77
C SER A 30 2.70 11.22 6.71
N HIS A 31 3.96 11.18 6.23
CA HIS A 31 5.10 10.84 7.08
C HIS A 31 5.27 11.81 8.26
N ASP A 32 4.84 13.07 8.10
CA ASP A 32 4.91 14.12 9.13
C ASP A 32 3.86 13.91 10.25
N GLU A 33 2.85 13.09 9.99
CA GLU A 33 1.72 12.82 10.90
C GLU A 33 1.82 11.44 11.60
N GLY A 34 2.79 10.61 11.22
CA GLY A 34 3.02 9.28 11.77
C GLY A 34 3.43 8.26 10.70
N ASN A 35 3.73 7.03 11.13
CA ASN A 35 4.17 5.99 10.20
C ASN A 35 3.05 5.00 9.88
N ILE A 36 2.95 4.61 8.62
CA ILE A 36 2.24 3.40 8.20
C ILE A 36 3.30 2.31 8.02
N TYR A 37 3.26 1.27 8.85
CA TYR A 37 4.31 0.25 8.84
C TYR A 37 4.00 -0.87 7.84
N MET A 38 4.94 -1.17 6.95
CA MET A 38 4.86 -2.35 6.09
C MET A 38 5.37 -3.56 6.87
N ILE A 39 4.57 -4.62 6.98
CA ILE A 39 4.98 -5.88 7.62
C ILE A 39 4.92 -7.06 6.65
N GLN A 40 5.87 -7.97 6.78
CA GLN A 40 5.90 -9.23 6.04
C GLN A 40 6.10 -10.41 6.98
N GLU A 41 5.55 -11.56 6.61
CA GLU A 41 5.82 -12.81 7.32
C GLU A 41 7.33 -13.12 7.28
N TYR A 42 7.88 -13.48 8.44
CA TYR A 42 9.29 -13.77 8.61
C TYR A 42 9.50 -14.77 9.74
N LEU A 43 10.05 -15.94 9.41
CA LEU A 43 10.30 -17.05 10.33
C LEU A 43 9.02 -17.43 11.11
N ASN A 44 9.02 -17.21 12.44
CA ASN A 44 7.92 -17.55 13.34
C ASN A 44 7.04 -16.34 13.70
N GLY A 45 6.99 -15.32 12.83
CA GLY A 45 6.20 -14.11 13.06
C GLY A 45 6.23 -13.18 11.85
N TYR A 46 6.25 -11.88 12.12
CA TYR A 46 6.26 -10.83 11.11
C TYR A 46 7.33 -9.81 11.46
N ARG A 47 7.88 -9.13 10.45
CA ARG A 47 8.83 -8.04 10.65
C ARG A 47 8.35 -6.80 9.93
N VAL A 48 8.60 -5.64 10.52
CA VAL A 48 8.50 -4.35 9.83
C VAL A 48 9.66 -4.28 8.84
N ILE A 49 9.35 -4.06 7.57
CA ILE A 49 10.34 -4.00 6.48
C ILE A 49 10.63 -2.57 6.02
N ASN A 50 9.66 -1.68 6.14
CA ASN A 50 9.75 -0.28 5.75
C ASN A 50 8.51 0.49 6.25
N ASN A 51 8.46 1.78 5.96
CA ASN A 51 7.30 2.64 6.20
C ASN A 51 6.73 3.11 4.85
N MET A 52 5.46 3.54 4.88
CA MET A 52 4.75 4.14 3.76
C MET A 52 4.03 5.41 4.18
N GLU A 53 3.66 6.19 3.17
CA GLU A 53 2.84 7.38 3.29
C GLU A 53 1.43 7.15 2.71
N GLY A 54 0.42 7.81 3.27
CA GLY A 54 -0.85 8.00 2.60
C GLY A 54 -0.67 8.66 1.22
N GLY A 55 -1.48 8.21 0.26
CA GLY A 55 -1.40 8.65 -1.12
C GLY A 55 -0.44 7.85 -1.99
N GLU A 56 0.30 6.89 -1.44
CA GLU A 56 1.06 5.90 -2.21
C GLU A 56 0.19 4.71 -2.65
N TYR A 57 0.60 4.02 -3.72
CA TYR A 57 -0.15 2.91 -4.30
C TYR A 57 0.68 1.63 -4.26
N VAL A 58 0.10 0.56 -3.72
CA VAL A 58 0.74 -0.75 -3.66
C VAL A 58 0.33 -1.56 -4.90
N ILE A 59 1.31 -2.06 -5.63
CA ILE A 59 1.12 -3.00 -6.75
C ILE A 59 1.38 -4.43 -6.25
N CYS A 60 0.47 -5.36 -6.57
CA CYS A 60 0.61 -6.77 -6.19
C CYS A 60 1.75 -7.45 -6.95
N HIS A 61 2.11 -8.65 -6.49
CA HIS A 61 3.22 -9.40 -7.07
C HIS A 61 2.98 -9.77 -8.55
N GLU A 62 1.79 -10.23 -8.87
CA GLU A 62 1.43 -10.70 -10.20
C GLU A 62 1.46 -9.56 -11.23
N ALA A 63 1.04 -8.37 -10.83
CA ALA A 63 1.10 -7.17 -11.66
C ALA A 63 2.53 -6.71 -11.93
N ILE A 64 3.42 -6.73 -10.91
CA ILE A 64 4.81 -6.33 -11.11
C ILE A 64 5.56 -7.33 -12.01
N GLU A 65 5.29 -8.63 -11.92
CA GLU A 65 5.92 -9.63 -12.79
C GLU A 65 5.59 -9.42 -14.27
N LYS A 66 4.39 -8.93 -14.58
CA LYS A 66 3.95 -8.72 -15.96
C LYS A 66 4.20 -7.32 -16.51
N HIS A 67 4.12 -6.31 -15.67
CA HIS A 67 4.09 -4.90 -16.09
C HIS A 67 5.23 -4.05 -15.52
N LYS A 68 6.31 -4.71 -15.05
CA LYS A 68 7.44 -4.09 -14.37
C LYS A 68 7.92 -2.79 -14.99
N ASP A 69 8.24 -2.82 -16.29
CA ASP A 69 8.84 -1.67 -16.96
C ASP A 69 7.90 -0.48 -17.00
N ARG A 70 6.59 -0.72 -17.20
CA ARG A 70 5.59 0.35 -17.19
C ARG A 70 5.37 0.90 -15.79
N ILE A 71 5.32 0.06 -14.77
CA ILE A 71 5.18 0.48 -13.37
C ILE A 71 6.37 1.34 -12.94
N VAL A 72 7.59 0.92 -13.26
CA VAL A 72 8.82 1.67 -12.96
C VAL A 72 8.83 3.01 -13.71
N LEU A 73 8.41 3.02 -14.98
CA LEU A 73 8.30 4.24 -15.76
C LEU A 73 7.29 5.23 -15.14
N ILE A 74 6.10 4.75 -14.77
CA ILE A 74 5.09 5.57 -14.07
C ILE A 74 5.69 6.17 -12.79
N ASN A 75 6.34 5.33 -11.97
CA ASN A 75 6.94 5.79 -10.71
C ASN A 75 8.09 6.80 -10.91
N SER A 76 8.73 6.83 -12.07
CA SER A 76 9.75 7.84 -12.39
C SER A 76 9.15 9.19 -12.82
N MET A 77 7.87 9.22 -13.22
CA MET A 77 7.17 10.42 -13.65
C MET A 77 6.61 11.14 -12.42
N GLN A 78 7.37 12.08 -11.88
CA GLN A 78 6.89 12.99 -10.84
C GLN A 78 6.12 14.13 -11.50
N MET A 79 4.84 14.26 -11.15
CA MET A 79 3.97 15.27 -11.74
C MET A 79 3.53 16.26 -10.67
N ASP A 80 3.47 17.54 -11.02
CA ASP A 80 2.92 18.56 -10.14
C ASP A 80 1.39 18.58 -10.27
N CYS A 81 0.74 17.61 -9.62
CA CYS A 81 -0.70 17.60 -9.48
C CYS A 81 -1.10 17.11 -8.10
N LYS A 82 -2.04 17.83 -7.49
CA LYS A 82 -2.47 17.64 -6.11
C LYS A 82 -3.79 16.89 -5.98
N ASN A 83 -4.49 16.66 -7.10
CA ASN A 83 -5.84 16.12 -7.10
C ASN A 83 -5.95 14.87 -7.96
N VAL A 84 -6.59 13.85 -7.41
CA VAL A 84 -6.97 12.63 -8.13
C VAL A 84 -8.37 12.80 -8.68
N ASN A 85 -8.65 12.28 -9.88
CA ASN A 85 -10.00 12.22 -10.41
C ASN A 85 -10.91 11.37 -9.50
N ILE A 86 -12.00 11.97 -9.00
CA ILE A 86 -12.93 11.33 -8.07
C ILE A 86 -13.62 10.08 -8.66
N ASP A 87 -13.89 10.05 -9.95
CA ASP A 87 -14.53 8.92 -10.60
C ASP A 87 -13.58 7.72 -10.70
N VAL A 88 -12.28 7.99 -10.88
CA VAL A 88 -11.24 6.95 -10.79
C VAL A 88 -11.12 6.45 -9.36
N LEU A 89 -11.11 7.36 -8.38
CA LEU A 89 -10.99 7.02 -6.97
C LEU A 89 -12.13 6.11 -6.48
N ARG A 90 -13.37 6.33 -6.95
CA ARG A 90 -14.54 5.50 -6.61
C ARG A 90 -14.41 4.03 -7.01
N HIS A 91 -13.58 3.74 -8.02
CA HIS A 91 -13.34 2.38 -8.52
C HIS A 91 -11.96 1.85 -8.10
N THR A 92 -11.26 2.56 -7.23
CA THR A 92 -9.92 2.21 -6.76
C THR A 92 -10.02 1.33 -5.50
N PRO A 93 -9.31 0.19 -5.43
CA PRO A 93 -9.14 -0.55 -4.19
C PRO A 93 -8.45 0.33 -3.14
N LEU A 94 -9.08 0.55 -1.99
CA LEU A 94 -8.56 1.43 -0.93
C LEU A 94 -8.01 0.62 0.24
N LEU A 95 -6.78 0.93 0.63
CA LEU A 95 -6.12 0.41 1.82
C LEU A 95 -6.24 1.47 2.93
N ILE A 96 -7.34 1.41 3.70
CA ILE A 96 -7.68 2.44 4.68
C ILE A 96 -6.90 2.21 5.98
N THR A 97 -5.93 3.08 6.24
CA THR A 97 -5.07 3.02 7.43
C THR A 97 -5.43 4.06 8.49
N SER A 98 -6.30 5.02 8.18
CA SER A 98 -6.86 5.94 9.17
C SER A 98 -7.92 5.26 10.04
N LEU A 99 -7.71 5.24 11.36
CA LEU A 99 -8.73 4.96 12.37
C LEU A 99 -8.74 6.13 13.36
N GLU A 100 -9.92 6.60 13.74
CA GLU A 100 -10.04 7.60 14.81
C GLU A 100 -9.41 7.07 16.11
N GLY A 101 -8.53 7.86 16.72
CA GLY A 101 -7.97 7.58 18.05
C GLY A 101 -6.87 6.51 18.14
N SER A 102 -6.39 5.92 17.04
CA SER A 102 -5.31 4.90 17.04
C SER A 102 -3.96 5.45 16.56
N SER A 103 -2.87 5.03 17.20
CA SER A 103 -1.54 5.60 17.00
C SER A 103 -0.78 5.10 15.76
N ASP A 104 -0.88 3.84 15.32
CA ASP A 104 -0.21 3.36 14.09
C ASP A 104 -0.98 2.18 13.46
N LYS A 105 -0.85 1.97 12.13
CA LYS A 105 -1.39 0.79 11.43
C LYS A 105 -0.32 0.04 10.64
N PHE A 106 -0.57 -1.25 10.48
CA PHE A 106 0.28 -2.15 9.73
C PHE A 106 -0.38 -2.53 8.39
N LEU A 107 0.37 -2.42 7.31
CA LEU A 107 0.02 -2.99 6.01
C LEU A 107 0.70 -4.35 5.88
N LEU A 108 -0.08 -5.41 5.71
CA LEU A 108 0.45 -6.75 5.45
C LEU A 108 0.85 -6.86 3.97
N PHE A 109 2.15 -7.02 3.74
CA PHE A 109 2.74 -7.27 2.44
C PHE A 109 2.99 -8.76 2.22
N ASP A 110 2.98 -9.14 0.95
CA ASP A 110 3.29 -10.49 0.45
C ASP A 110 4.77 -10.78 0.72
N ASN A 111 5.14 -12.04 0.93
CA ASN A 111 6.53 -12.44 1.11
C ASN A 111 7.32 -12.42 -0.22
N ARG A 112 6.62 -12.33 -1.35
CA ARG A 112 7.16 -12.07 -2.68
C ARG A 112 7.36 -10.57 -2.93
N ARG A 113 7.81 -10.24 -4.13
CA ARG A 113 8.04 -8.85 -4.53
C ARG A 113 6.73 -8.13 -4.80
N GLN A 114 6.48 -7.05 -4.08
CA GLN A 114 5.50 -6.01 -4.42
C GLN A 114 6.23 -4.70 -4.75
N PHE A 115 5.53 -3.72 -5.32
CA PHE A 115 6.09 -2.42 -5.65
C PHE A 115 5.21 -1.30 -5.10
N VAL A 116 5.83 -0.26 -4.56
CA VAL A 116 5.15 0.95 -4.07
C VAL A 116 5.38 2.06 -5.07
N VAL A 117 4.29 2.58 -5.63
CA VAL A 117 4.31 3.76 -6.50
C VAL A 117 4.12 5.00 -5.64
N ASN A 118 5.00 5.97 -5.84
CA ASN A 118 5.03 7.20 -5.06
C ASN A 118 3.80 8.09 -5.34
N LYS A 119 3.44 8.91 -4.34
CA LYS A 119 2.30 9.83 -4.39
C LYS A 119 2.32 10.83 -5.56
N ALA A 120 3.50 11.29 -5.98
CA ALA A 120 3.63 12.30 -7.04
C ALA A 120 3.31 11.75 -8.45
N SER A 121 3.32 10.43 -8.62
CA SER A 121 2.94 9.78 -9.88
C SER A 121 1.45 9.43 -9.93
N ILE A 122 0.80 9.29 -8.77
CA ILE A 122 -0.54 8.67 -8.69
C ILE A 122 -1.65 9.55 -9.24
N CYS A 123 -1.57 10.87 -9.06
CA CYS A 123 -2.60 11.81 -9.49
C CYS A 123 -2.97 11.71 -10.99
N PHE A 124 -2.01 11.36 -11.85
CA PHE A 124 -2.25 11.15 -13.29
C PHE A 124 -2.44 9.68 -13.66
N PHE A 125 -1.75 8.76 -12.98
CA PHE A 125 -1.70 7.36 -13.39
C PHE A 125 -2.61 6.44 -12.61
N LEU A 126 -3.42 6.91 -11.66
CA LEU A 126 -4.23 6.04 -10.82
C LEU A 126 -5.13 5.08 -11.61
N GLU A 127 -5.78 5.56 -12.67
CA GLU A 127 -6.64 4.71 -13.50
C GLU A 127 -5.84 3.61 -14.21
N GLU A 128 -4.65 3.96 -14.70
CA GLU A 128 -3.75 3.00 -15.34
C GLU A 128 -3.20 2.01 -14.31
N LEU A 129 -2.78 2.47 -13.14
CA LEU A 129 -2.32 1.61 -12.04
C LEU A 129 -3.42 0.62 -11.62
N ASN A 130 -4.67 1.08 -11.53
CA ASN A 130 -5.81 0.20 -11.29
C ASN A 130 -5.92 -0.86 -12.39
N LYS A 131 -5.85 -0.48 -13.67
CA LYS A 131 -5.91 -1.44 -14.79
C LYS A 131 -4.76 -2.46 -14.75
N LEU A 132 -3.55 -2.02 -14.45
CA LEU A 132 -2.38 -2.89 -14.34
C LEU A 132 -2.47 -3.87 -13.16
N ASN A 133 -3.24 -3.53 -12.12
CA ASN A 133 -3.35 -4.31 -10.89
C ASN A 133 -4.62 -5.17 -10.84
N ILE A 134 -5.76 -4.71 -11.37
CA ILE A 134 -7.10 -5.28 -11.15
C ILE A 134 -7.28 -6.69 -11.71
N ASP A 135 -6.55 -7.06 -12.76
CA ASP A 135 -6.58 -8.42 -13.34
C ASP A 135 -6.04 -9.49 -12.38
N TYR A 136 -5.42 -9.07 -11.28
CA TYR A 136 -4.78 -9.92 -10.27
C TYR A 136 -5.34 -9.72 -8.86
N ILE A 137 -6.37 -8.86 -8.74
CA ILE A 137 -7.13 -8.70 -7.53
C ILE A 137 -8.16 -9.81 -7.55
#